data_AF-A0A9D9X660-F1
#
_entry.id   AF-A0A9D9X660-F1
#
_cell.length_a   1.000
_cell.length_b   1.000
_cell.length_c   1.000
_cell.angle_alpha   90.00
_cell.angle_beta   90.00
_cell.angle_gamma   90.00
#
_symmetry.space_group_name_H-M   'P 1'
#
loop_
_entity.id
_entity.type
_entity.pdbx_description
1 polymer ?
#
loop_
_entity_poly.entity_id
_entity_poly.type
_entity_poly.pdbx_seq_one_letter_code
_entity_poly.pdbx_strand_id
1 'polypeptide(L)'
;SFGGSWTFVGLFALTMLVWVGINALLLIYRGATFDPYPYILLNLFLSMLAAIQAPIILMSQNRQAEKDRATVEHDYEVNLKAELEIMLLHEKIDLLRETQWKELLDIQQEQLRLLSEQVGRKSPGA
;
A
#
# COMPACT_ATOMS: atom_id res chain seq x y z
N SER A 1 11.69 17.17 8.22
CA SER A 1 12.06 16.35 9.38
C SER A 1 13.56 16.41 9.54
N PHE A 2 14.05 17.13 10.55
CA PHE A 2 15.49 17.36 10.76
C PHE A 2 16.15 16.18 11.52
N GLY A 3 15.44 15.57 12.47
CA GLY A 3 15.95 14.47 13.30
C GLY A 3 16.10 13.11 12.60
N GLY A 4 15.66 12.96 11.35
CA GLY A 4 15.79 11.72 10.57
C GLY A 4 16.67 11.86 9.31
N SER A 5 17.40 12.97 9.17
CA SER A 5 18.23 13.24 8.00
C SER A 5 19.66 12.74 8.20
N TRP A 6 20.31 12.26 7.13
CA TRP A 6 21.74 11.94 7.11
C TRP A 6 22.64 13.11 7.54
N THR A 7 22.15 14.35 7.35
CA THR A 7 22.84 15.56 7.81
C THR A 7 22.90 15.66 9.35
N PHE A 8 21.87 15.18 10.06
CA PHE A 8 21.86 15.14 11.53
C PHE A 8 22.87 14.09 12.04
N VAL A 9 22.90 12.92 11.42
CA VAL A 9 23.87 11.86 11.73
C VAL A 9 25.30 12.34 11.52
N GLY A 10 25.58 13.05 10.42
CA GLY A 10 26.90 13.60 10.14
C GLY A 10 27.33 14.69 11.13
N LEU A 11 26.45 15.65 11.45
CA LEU A 11 26.73 16.69 12.45
C LEU A 11 26.97 16.09 13.84
N PHE A 12 26.22 15.05 14.16
CA PHE A 12 26.33 14.33 15.42
C PHE A 12 27.67 13.60 15.55
N ALA A 13 28.04 12.82 14.54
CA ALA A 13 29.34 12.14 14.48
C ALA A 13 30.50 13.13 14.56
N LEU A 14 30.41 14.27 13.86
CA LEU A 14 31.41 15.32 13.90
C LEU A 14 31.56 15.91 15.31
N THR A 15 30.44 16.19 15.99
CA THR A 15 30.44 16.73 17.36
C THR A 15 31.12 15.76 18.34
N MET A 16 30.86 14.45 18.20
CA MET A 16 31.50 13.42 19.01
C MET A 16 33.00 13.32 18.74
N LEU A 17 33.42 13.36 17.47
CA LEU A 17 34.84 13.34 17.10
C LEU A 17 35.60 14.55 17.65
N VAL A 18 34.99 15.74 17.59
CA VAL A 18 35.54 16.96 18.18
C VAL A 18 35.63 16.84 19.70
N TRP A 19 34.61 16.29 20.36
CA TRP A 19 34.58 16.09 21.82
C TRP A 19 35.66 15.13 22.31
N VAL A 20 35.86 14.02 21.60
CA VAL A 20 36.94 13.05 21.85
C VAL A 20 38.31 13.70 21.59
N GLY A 21 38.45 14.45 20.49
CA GLY A 21 39.68 15.15 20.15
C GLY A 21 40.10 16.17 21.20
N ILE A 22 39.16 16.98 21.70
CA ILE A 22 39.41 17.96 22.77
C ILE A 22 39.83 17.25 24.06
N ASN A 23 39.14 16.18 24.46
CA ASN A 23 39.51 15.40 25.66
C ASN A 23 40.90 14.76 25.54
N ALA A 24 41.24 14.21 24.38
CA ALA A 24 42.56 13.63 24.12
C ALA A 24 43.68 14.68 24.15
N LEU A 25 43.46 15.85 23.55
CA LEU A 25 44.43 16.94 23.56
C LEU A 25 44.61 17.54 24.96
N LEU A 26 43.53 17.75 25.73
CA LEU A 26 43.64 18.26 27.10
C LEU A 26 44.43 17.33 28.02
N LEU A 27 44.26 16.01 27.83
CA LEU A 27 45.01 14.99 28.55
C LEU A 27 46.51 15.06 28.25
N ILE A 28 46.87 15.22 26.96
CA ILE A 28 48.27 15.27 26.50
C ILE A 28 48.95 16.58 26.93
N TYR A 29 48.26 17.72 26.86
CA TYR A 29 48.88 19.04 27.06
C TYR A 29 48.77 19.61 28.47
N ARG A 30 47.78 19.21 29.28
CA ARG A 30 47.53 19.80 30.61
C ARG A 30 47.51 18.80 31.77
N GLY A 31 47.58 17.50 31.51
CA GLY A 31 47.54 16.46 32.55
C GLY A 31 46.23 16.43 33.36
N ALA A 32 45.19 17.13 32.89
CA ALA A 32 43.86 17.19 33.51
C ALA A 32 42.83 16.60 32.54
N THR A 33 41.96 15.73 33.06
CA THR A 33 40.95 15.03 32.24
C THR A 33 39.60 15.74 32.36
N PHE A 34 39.05 16.23 31.25
CA PHE A 34 37.77 16.97 31.23
C PHE A 34 36.52 16.06 31.31
N ASP A 35 36.68 14.73 31.29
CA ASP A 35 35.68 13.73 31.70
C ASP A 35 36.45 12.44 32.04
N PRO A 36 36.95 12.25 33.29
CA PRO A 36 37.70 11.06 33.65
C PRO A 36 36.84 9.80 33.53
N TYR A 37 37.49 8.64 33.30
CA TYR A 37 36.83 7.35 33.38
C TYR A 37 36.01 7.27 34.70
N PRO A 38 34.69 7.01 34.64
CA PRO A 38 33.95 6.26 33.62
C PRO A 38 33.13 7.09 32.59
N TYR A 39 33.49 8.35 32.32
CA TYR A 39 32.85 9.21 31.28
C TYR A 39 31.36 9.48 31.51
N ILE A 40 31.03 10.14 32.62
CA ILE A 40 29.63 10.33 33.06
C ILE A 40 28.88 11.29 32.12
N LEU A 41 29.56 12.33 31.63
CA LEU A 41 28.93 13.33 30.77
C LEU A 41 28.68 12.80 29.36
N LEU A 42 29.62 12.02 28.82
CA LEU A 42 29.44 11.33 27.53
C LEU A 42 28.24 10.37 27.58
N ASN A 43 28.15 9.56 28.64
CA ASN A 43 27.05 8.62 28.81
C ASN A 43 25.69 9.31 28.97
N LEU A 44 25.65 10.45 29.65
CA LEU A 44 24.43 11.26 29.78
C LEU A 44 23.96 11.78 28.43
N PHE A 45 24.88 12.32 27.62
CA PHE A 45 24.56 12.83 26.29
C PHE A 45 24.08 11.73 25.34
N LEU A 46 24.77 10.58 25.32
CA LEU A 46 24.35 9.38 24.58
C LEU A 46 22.95 8.92 24.98
N SER A 47 22.64 8.94 26.27
CA SER A 47 21.31 8.55 26.78
C SER A 47 20.22 9.54 26.35
N MET A 48 20.50 10.84 26.35
CA MET A 48 19.55 11.87 25.88
C MET A 48 19.27 11.76 24.38
N LEU A 49 20.28 11.43 23.57
CA LEU A 49 20.09 11.20 22.14
C LEU A 49 19.25 9.97 21.86
N ALA A 50 19.51 8.87 22.56
CA ALA A 50 18.70 7.66 22.47
C ALA A 50 17.24 7.96 22.85
N ALA A 51 17.01 8.78 23.87
CA ALA A 51 15.67 9.19 24.27
C ALA A 51 14.91 10.00 23.20
N ILE A 52 15.61 10.85 22.43
CA ILE A 52 15.01 11.65 21.36
C ILE A 52 14.70 10.83 20.10
N GLN A 53 15.34 9.67 19.91
CA GLN A 53 15.11 8.80 18.75
C GLN A 53 13.68 8.24 18.71
N ALA A 54 13.14 7.78 19.84
CA ALA A 54 11.82 7.14 19.87
C ALA A 54 10.67 8.08 19.40
N PRO A 55 10.60 9.36 19.84
CA PRO A 55 9.64 10.32 19.30
C PRO A 55 9.84 10.63 17.81
N ILE A 56 11.08 10.74 17.32
CA ILE A 56 11.35 11.00 15.90
C ILE A 56 10.86 9.82 15.04
N ILE A 57 11.15 8.60 15.49
CA ILE A 57 10.66 7.38 14.84
C ILE A 57 9.14 7.39 14.84
N LEU A 58 8.49 7.66 15.97
CA LEU A 58 7.03 7.71 16.08
C LEU A 58 6.42 8.79 15.17
N MET A 59 7.00 9.98 15.09
CA MET A 59 6.54 11.04 14.19
C MET A 59 6.72 10.64 12.72
N SER A 60 7.83 9.97 12.38
CA SER A 60 8.06 9.47 11.03
C SER A 60 7.07 8.37 10.64
N GLN A 61 6.73 7.50 11.60
CA GLN A 61 5.71 6.47 11.48
C GLN A 61 4.33 7.08 11.33
N ASN A 62 3.97 8.10 12.11
CA ASN A 62 2.67 8.77 12.01
C ASN A 62 2.46 9.38 10.62
N ARG A 63 3.47 10.07 10.08
CA ARG A 63 3.43 10.61 8.72
C ARG A 63 3.32 9.51 7.65
N GLN A 64 3.97 8.37 7.86
CA GLN A 64 3.86 7.25 6.93
C GLN A 64 2.45 6.63 6.99
N ALA A 65 1.90 6.44 8.19
CA ALA A 65 0.56 5.92 8.40
C ALA A 65 -0.54 6.81 7.79
N GLU A 66 -0.36 8.14 7.78
CA GLU A 66 -1.27 9.06 7.09
C GLU A 66 -1.29 8.83 5.58
N LYS A 67 -0.10 8.63 4.97
CA LYS A 67 -0.01 8.31 3.53
C LYS A 67 -0.58 6.93 3.23
N ASP A 68 -0.28 5.95 4.08
CA ASP A 68 -0.77 4.58 3.93
C ASP A 68 -2.31 4.58 4.03
N ARG A 69 -2.90 5.35 4.94
CA ARG A 69 -4.37 5.54 5.02
C ARG A 69 -4.97 6.11 3.76
N ALA A 70 -4.39 7.19 3.22
CA ALA A 70 -4.89 7.79 1.98
C ALA A 70 -4.81 6.82 0.78
N THR A 71 -3.77 5.99 0.75
CA THR A 71 -3.61 4.95 -0.27
C THR A 71 -4.69 3.88 -0.12
N VAL A 72 -4.94 3.40 1.10
CA VAL A 72 -5.99 2.41 1.38
C VAL A 72 -7.38 2.93 1.04
N GLU A 73 -7.67 4.20 1.34
CA GLU A 73 -8.94 4.83 0.98
C GLU A 73 -9.12 4.90 -0.53
N HIS A 74 -8.08 5.28 -1.27
CA HIS A 74 -8.10 5.30 -2.73
C HIS A 74 -8.29 3.89 -3.32
N ASP A 75 -7.56 2.90 -2.82
CA ASP A 75 -7.69 1.51 -3.26
C ASP A 75 -9.10 0.97 -3.00
N TYR A 76 -9.70 1.33 -1.87
CA TYR A 76 -11.09 0.98 -1.55
C TYR A 76 -12.08 1.58 -2.56
N GLU A 77 -11.95 2.86 -2.89
CA GLU A 77 -12.80 3.52 -3.90
C GLU A 77 -12.67 2.88 -5.28
N VAL A 78 -11.44 2.56 -5.69
CA VAL A 78 -11.17 1.89 -6.98
C VAL A 78 -11.80 0.50 -7.00
N ASN A 79 -11.67 -0.26 -5.92
CA ASN A 79 -12.26 -1.60 -5.83
C ASN A 79 -13.80 -1.54 -5.87
N LEU A 80 -14.42 -0.60 -5.18
CA LEU A 80 -15.87 -0.40 -5.22
C LEU A 80 -16.36 -0.06 -6.64
N LYS A 81 -15.62 0.80 -7.36
CA LYS A 81 -15.93 1.11 -8.77
C LYS A 81 -15.80 -0.13 -9.66
N ALA A 82 -14.75 -0.92 -9.47
CA ALA A 82 -14.57 -2.16 -10.22
C ALA A 82 -15.71 -3.16 -9.95
N GLU A 83 -16.16 -3.29 -8.69
CA GLU A 83 -17.30 -4.14 -8.34
C GLU A 83 -18.60 -3.68 -9.03
N LEU A 84 -18.88 -2.37 -9.02
CA LEU A 84 -20.03 -1.80 -9.73
C LEU A 84 -19.96 -2.05 -11.23
N GLU A 85 -18.80 -1.86 -11.85
CA GLU A 85 -18.58 -2.12 -13.28
C GLU A 85 -18.80 -3.60 -13.62
N ILE A 86 -18.33 -4.52 -12.77
CA ILE A 86 -18.57 -5.96 -12.94
C ILE A 86 -20.07 -6.28 -12.87
N MET A 87 -20.80 -5.71 -11.91
CA MET A 87 -22.25 -5.91 -11.82
C MET A 87 -22.98 -5.40 -13.06
N LEU A 88 -22.62 -4.21 -13.55
CA LEU A 88 -23.19 -3.64 -14.78
C LEU A 88 -22.88 -4.49 -16.02
N LEU A 89 -21.67 -5.06 -16.10
CA LEU A 89 -21.33 -6.01 -17.16
C LEU A 89 -22.15 -7.30 -17.05
N HIS A 90 -22.38 -7.79 -15.84
CA HIS A 90 -23.21 -8.97 -15.61
C HIS A 90 -24.65 -8.76 -16.09
N GLU A 91 -25.24 -7.61 -15.74
CA GLU A 91 -26.58 -7.23 -16.19
C GLU A 91 -26.67 -7.18 -17.72
N LYS A 92 -25.68 -6.55 -18.39
CA LYS A 92 -25.63 -6.52 -19.86
C LYS A 92 -25.52 -7.91 -20.48
N ILE A 93 -24.73 -8.80 -19.87
CA ILE A 93 -24.60 -10.19 -20.33
C ILE A 93 -25.92 -10.94 -20.17
N ASP A 94 -26.61 -10.77 -19.04
CA ASP A 94 -27.91 -11.40 -18.81
C ASP A 94 -28.96 -10.94 -19.82
N LEU A 95 -29.02 -9.64 -20.13
CA LEU A 95 -29.91 -9.08 -21.15
C LEU A 95 -29.61 -9.61 -22.57
N LEU A 96 -28.33 -9.65 -22.95
CA LEU A 96 -27.91 -10.24 -24.22
C LEU A 96 -28.27 -11.72 -24.29
N ARG A 97 -28.06 -12.45 -23.19
CA ARG A 97 -28.40 -13.86 -23.09
C ARG A 97 -29.90 -14.07 -23.26
N GLU A 98 -30.75 -13.26 -22.62
CA GLU A 98 -32.21 -13.36 -22.77
C GLU A 98 -32.66 -13.12 -24.22
N THR A 99 -32.04 -12.15 -24.90
CA THR A 99 -32.34 -11.85 -26.30
C THR A 99 -31.96 -13.04 -27.19
N GLN A 100 -30.77 -13.61 -27.01
CA GLN A 100 -30.36 -14.81 -27.76
C GLN A 100 -31.24 -16.03 -27.45
N TRP A 101 -31.70 -16.20 -26.21
CA TRP A 101 -32.64 -17.27 -25.86
C TRP A 101 -33.96 -17.14 -26.62
N LYS A 102 -34.51 -15.92 -26.75
CA LYS A 102 -35.75 -15.68 -27.52
C LYS A 102 -35.55 -16.00 -29.00
N GLU A 103 -34.45 -15.51 -29.59
CA GLU A 103 -34.12 -15.80 -31.00
C GLU A 103 -33.98 -17.31 -31.26
N LEU A 104 -33.32 -18.04 -30.36
CA LEU A 104 -33.20 -19.50 -30.48
C LEU A 104 -34.55 -20.22 -30.36
N LEU A 105 -35.43 -19.78 -29.47
CA LEU A 105 -36.78 -20.35 -29.33
C LEU A 105 -37.62 -20.12 -30.59
N ASP A 106 -37.56 -18.91 -31.18
CA ASP A 106 -38.27 -18.58 -32.41
C ASP A 106 -37.80 -19.45 -33.57
N ILE A 107 -36.48 -19.64 -33.72
CA ILE A 107 -35.91 -20.54 -34.72
C ILE A 107 -36.39 -21.99 -34.51
N GLN A 108 -36.40 -22.47 -33.26
CA GLN A 108 -36.87 -23.83 -32.94
C GLN A 108 -38.36 -24.02 -33.25
N GLN A 109 -39.21 -23.03 -32.94
CA GLN A 109 -40.64 -23.08 -33.25
C GLN A 109 -40.88 -23.14 -34.76
N GLU A 110 -40.12 -22.36 -35.54
CA GLU A 110 -40.23 -22.40 -36.99
C GLU A 110 -39.79 -23.76 -37.56
N GLN A 111 -38.70 -24.35 -37.03
CA GLN A 111 -38.29 -25.69 -37.41
C GLN A 111 -39.36 -26.75 -37.10
N LEU A 112 -39.99 -26.69 -35.92
CA LEU A 112 -41.08 -27.60 -35.55
C LEU A 112 -42.29 -27.43 -36.46
N ARG A 113 -42.64 -26.19 -36.82
CA ARG A 113 -43.73 -25.89 -37.75
C ARG A 113 -43.48 -26.53 -39.12
N LEU A 114 -42.29 -26.32 -39.69
CA LEU A 114 -41.89 -26.89 -40.97
C LEU A 114 -41.93 -28.43 -40.95
N LEU A 115 -41.46 -29.06 -39.87
CA LEU A 115 -41.53 -30.51 -39.70
C LEU A 115 -42.99 -31.00 -39.64
N SER A 116 -43.85 -30.30 -38.92
CA SER A 116 -45.27 -30.66 -38.81
C SER A 116 -46.00 -30.57 -40.16
N GLU A 117 -45.69 -29.57 -40.99
CA GLU A 117 -46.22 -29.45 -42.35
C GLU A 117 -45.73 -30.59 -43.25
N GLN A 118 -44.44 -30.97 -43.14
CA GLN A 118 -43.89 -32.09 -43.92
C GLN A 118 -44.53 -33.43 -43.52
N VAL A 119 -44.74 -33.67 -42.23
CA VAL A 119 -45.44 -34.86 -41.73
C VAL A 119 -46.90 -34.89 -42.22
N GLY A 120 -47.61 -33.76 -42.13
CA GLY A 120 -48.97 -33.63 -42.64
C GLY A 120 -49.08 -33.87 -44.15
N ARG A 121 -48.10 -33.40 -44.93
CA ARG A 121 -48.00 -33.66 -46.38
C ARG A 121 -47.70 -35.11 -46.75
N LYS A 122 -47.05 -35.88 -45.87
CA LYS A 122 -46.71 -37.30 -46.11
C LYS A 122 -47.82 -38.27 -45.69
N SER A 123 -48.78 -37.82 -44.87
CA SER A 123 -49.94 -38.57 -44.39
C SER A 123 -51.28 -38.47 -45.17
N PRO A 124 -51.40 -38.00 -46.44
CA PRO A 124 -52.67 -38.07 -47.19
C PRO A 124 -53.04 -39.43 -47.81
N GLY A 125 -52.38 -40.54 -47.47
CA GLY A 125 -52.69 -41.83 -48.09
C GLY A 125 -52.22 -43.03 -47.27
N ALA A 126 -53.12 -43.51 -46.40
CA ALA A 126 -53.20 -44.89 -45.94
C ALA A 126 -54.69 -45.27 -45.91
#